data_AF-A0A1I8C996-F1
#
_entry.id   AF-A0A1I8C996-F1
#
_cell.length_a   1.000
_cell.length_b   1.000
_cell.length_c   1.000
_cell.angle_alpha   90.00
_cell.angle_beta   90.00
_cell.angle_gamma   90.00
#
_symmetry.space_group_name_H-M   'P 1'
#
loop_
_entity.id
_entity.type
_entity.pdbx_description
1 polymer ?
#
loop_
_entity_poly.entity_id
_entity_poly.type
_entity_poly.pdbx_seq_one_letter_code
_entity_poly.pdbx_strand_id
1 'polypeptide(L)'
;MEVLFLKVSLTRLPLDVVVTAAEEKIRDKEGYDAIAELHKQMDDDKSGSIDRAESADFLTADLHISSDRLKREKHFHNNDDDSITVDDLWDTWFVSEERYWNEERIVEWLTNSVKLPQYVPNLLKAHVKGMHLPQMALNSGTYLSNILGIRNYVHRQKIQLKALDIVLFGYIDTSSRLKDIVLAILVVALSIVIYFFRQKQIKAKIEMDQLSAQLGQIRSLELSMYFTSLN
;
A
#
# COMPACT_ATOMS: atom_id res chain seq x y z
N MET A 1 -53.80 5.21 37.84
CA MET A 1 -52.74 6.07 37.27
C MET A 1 -51.57 6.06 38.22
N GLU A 2 -50.63 5.13 38.03
CA GLU A 2 -49.25 5.32 38.49
C GLU A 2 -48.34 4.66 37.46
N VAL A 3 -47.37 5.46 37.03
CA VAL A 3 -46.61 5.29 35.81
C VAL A 3 -45.41 4.38 36.13
N LEU A 4 -45.20 3.35 35.32
CA LEU A 4 -44.06 2.45 35.43
C LEU A 4 -42.75 3.23 35.29
N PHE A 5 -42.06 3.45 36.40
CA PHE A 5 -40.68 3.95 36.40
C PHE A 5 -39.76 2.85 35.84
N LEU A 6 -39.52 2.92 34.54
CA LEU A 6 -38.42 2.23 33.87
C LEU A 6 -37.11 2.64 34.56
N LYS A 7 -36.48 1.69 35.25
CA LYS A 7 -35.06 1.74 35.60
C LYS A 7 -34.26 1.78 34.29
N VAL A 8 -34.00 2.97 33.80
CA VAL A 8 -32.99 3.19 32.77
C VAL A 8 -31.64 3.05 33.45
N SER A 9 -31.06 1.84 33.36
CA SER A 9 -29.66 1.63 33.64
C SER A 9 -28.84 2.56 32.73
N LEU A 10 -28.25 3.60 33.32
CA LEU A 10 -27.19 4.40 32.71
C LEU A 10 -25.97 3.50 32.48
N THR A 11 -25.99 2.74 31.38
CA THR A 11 -24.76 2.25 30.78
C THR A 11 -23.93 3.46 30.39
N ARG A 12 -22.77 3.62 31.02
CA ARG A 12 -21.73 4.57 30.63
C ARG A 12 -21.51 4.44 29.12
N LEU A 13 -22.03 5.40 28.36
CA LEU A 13 -21.53 5.67 27.02
C LEU A 13 -20.07 6.11 27.23
N PRO A 14 -19.07 5.50 26.58
CA PRO A 14 -17.74 6.09 26.58
C PRO A 14 -17.92 7.49 26.00
N LEU A 15 -17.56 8.51 26.78
CA LEU A 15 -17.39 9.84 26.22
C LEU A 15 -16.40 9.66 25.07
N ASP A 16 -16.86 9.86 23.85
CA ASP A 16 -15.99 10.11 22.72
C ASP A 16 -15.38 11.49 22.97
N VAL A 17 -14.33 11.50 23.80
CA VAL A 17 -13.52 12.68 24.03
C VAL A 17 -12.84 12.91 22.69
N VAL A 18 -13.30 13.92 21.96
CA VAL A 18 -12.59 14.44 20.80
C VAL A 18 -11.28 14.99 21.32
N VAL A 19 -10.26 14.14 21.39
CA VAL A 19 -8.92 14.54 21.81
C VAL A 19 -8.39 15.44 20.72
N THR A 20 -8.11 16.68 21.06
CA THR A 20 -7.50 17.62 20.12
C THR A 20 -6.02 17.28 19.94
N ALA A 21 -5.45 17.62 18.79
CA ALA A 21 -4.03 17.36 18.52
C ALA A 21 -3.12 17.98 19.60
N ALA A 22 -3.50 19.14 20.15
CA ALA A 22 -2.80 19.80 21.25
C ALA A 22 -2.84 19.03 22.58
N GLU A 23 -3.97 18.41 22.91
CA GLU A 23 -4.09 17.56 24.11
C GLU A 23 -3.30 16.26 23.95
N GLU A 24 -3.24 15.74 22.72
CA GLU A 24 -2.43 14.56 22.43
C GLU A 24 -0.94 14.82 22.57
N LYS A 25 -0.44 16.01 22.20
CA LYS A 25 0.98 16.37 22.42
C LYS A 25 1.41 16.17 23.87
N ILE A 26 0.50 16.41 24.81
CA ILE A 26 0.75 16.27 26.25
C ILE A 26 0.64 14.79 26.67
N ARG A 27 -0.28 14.04 26.06
CA ARG A 27 -0.53 12.63 26.39
C ARG A 27 0.52 11.69 25.81
N ASP A 28 0.92 11.92 24.58
CA ASP A 28 1.93 11.18 23.83
C ASP A 28 3.15 12.07 23.56
N LYS A 29 3.75 12.53 24.66
CA LYS A 29 4.97 13.35 24.61
C LYS A 29 6.07 12.67 23.83
N GLU A 30 6.23 11.36 23.98
CA GLU A 30 7.28 10.62 23.30
C GLU A 30 7.07 10.54 21.78
N GLY A 31 5.81 10.46 21.32
CA GLY A 31 5.48 10.54 19.90
C GLY A 31 5.75 11.93 19.32
N TYR A 32 5.38 12.99 20.05
CA TYR A 32 5.64 14.36 19.62
C TYR A 32 7.14 14.68 19.59
N ASP A 33 7.88 14.30 20.64
CA ASP A 33 9.34 14.47 20.70
C ASP A 33 10.03 13.71 19.55
N ALA A 34 9.51 12.55 19.15
CA ALA A 34 10.00 11.83 17.98
C ALA A 34 9.75 12.60 16.69
N ILE A 35 8.56 13.15 16.47
CA ILE A 35 8.24 13.95 15.28
C ILE A 35 9.06 15.24 15.22
N ALA A 36 9.25 15.91 16.35
CA ALA A 36 10.10 17.09 16.43
C ALA A 36 11.56 16.76 16.08
N GLU A 37 12.09 15.63 16.52
CA GLU A 37 13.44 15.20 16.16
C GLU A 37 13.55 14.73 14.70
N LEU A 38 12.47 14.21 14.10
CA LEU A 38 12.41 13.94 12.66
C LEU A 38 12.42 15.24 11.85
N HIS A 39 11.62 16.22 12.25
CA HIS A 39 11.58 17.54 11.61
C HIS A 39 12.96 18.20 11.66
N LYS A 40 13.62 18.20 12.81
CA LYS A 40 14.98 18.72 13.00
C LYS A 40 16.06 17.99 12.19
N GLN A 41 15.82 16.74 11.77
CA GLN A 41 16.73 16.03 10.87
C GLN A 41 16.54 16.44 9.40
N MET A 42 15.38 17.02 9.06
CA MET A 42 15.03 17.48 7.72
C MET A 42 15.27 18.99 7.55
N ASP A 43 15.16 19.76 8.64
CA ASP A 43 15.44 21.20 8.71
C ASP A 43 16.95 21.44 8.87
N ASP A 44 17.64 21.58 7.74
CA ASP A 44 19.11 21.69 7.66
C ASP A 44 19.60 23.07 8.11
N ASP A 45 18.84 24.12 7.78
CA ASP A 45 19.17 25.50 8.13
C ASP A 45 18.67 25.93 9.52
N LYS A 46 17.86 25.08 10.17
CA LYS A 46 17.27 25.28 11.51
C LYS A 46 16.38 26.53 11.56
N SER A 47 15.73 26.84 10.45
CA SER A 47 14.76 27.94 10.35
C SER A 47 13.49 27.67 11.16
N GLY A 48 13.21 26.40 11.51
CA GLY A 48 12.00 25.97 12.19
C GLY A 48 10.89 25.54 11.23
N SER A 49 11.17 25.47 9.93
CA SER A 49 10.26 25.03 8.88
C SER A 49 11.03 24.31 7.78
N ILE A 50 10.43 23.28 7.18
CA ILE A 50 11.07 22.52 6.10
C ILE A 50 10.58 23.07 4.76
N ASP A 51 11.49 23.59 3.95
CA ASP A 51 11.18 24.13 2.62
C ASP A 51 11.14 23.04 1.53
N ARG A 52 10.65 23.39 0.34
CA ARG A 52 10.65 22.49 -0.84
C ARG A 52 12.05 21.99 -1.21
N ALA A 53 13.08 22.83 -1.06
CA ALA A 53 14.45 22.44 -1.40
C ALA A 53 14.99 21.37 -0.42
N GLU A 54 14.78 21.57 0.88
CA GLU A 54 15.23 20.66 1.94
C GLU A 54 14.49 19.32 1.88
N SER A 55 13.16 19.37 1.76
CA SER A 55 12.35 18.16 1.58
C SER A 55 12.70 17.41 0.29
N ALA A 56 13.04 18.11 -0.80
CA ALA A 56 13.50 17.48 -2.03
C ALA A 56 14.87 16.81 -1.87
N ASP A 57 15.81 17.45 -1.16
CA ASP A 57 17.13 16.88 -0.89
C ASP A 57 17.00 15.62 -0.03
N PHE A 58 16.28 15.72 1.10
CA PHE A 58 16.00 14.61 2.01
C PHE A 58 15.33 13.41 1.32
N LEU A 59 14.34 13.65 0.45
CA LEU A 59 13.69 12.59 -0.34
C LEU A 59 14.68 11.80 -1.20
N THR A 60 15.72 12.46 -1.70
CA THR A 60 16.71 11.86 -2.60
C THR A 60 17.93 11.30 -1.89
N ALA A 61 18.45 12.02 -0.88
CA ALA A 61 19.65 11.69 -0.15
C ALA A 61 19.40 10.61 0.93
N ASP A 62 18.34 10.78 1.73
CA ASP A 62 18.09 9.91 2.89
C ASP A 62 17.13 8.78 2.56
N LEU A 63 16.05 9.09 1.84
CA LEU A 63 15.01 8.12 1.50
C LEU A 63 15.29 7.38 0.17
N HIS A 64 16.25 7.84 -0.62
CA HIS A 64 16.59 7.29 -1.95
C HIS A 64 15.39 7.18 -2.91
N ILE A 65 14.40 8.06 -2.81
CA ILE A 65 13.20 8.05 -3.68
C ILE A 65 13.47 8.89 -4.92
N SER A 66 13.83 8.22 -6.02
CA SER A 66 14.14 8.88 -7.29
C SER A 66 12.95 8.89 -8.27
N SER A 67 12.05 7.91 -8.23
CA SER A 67 10.97 7.75 -9.22
C SER A 67 9.68 8.50 -8.90
N ASP A 68 9.32 8.64 -7.61
CA ASP A 68 8.05 9.26 -7.16
C ASP A 68 8.24 10.56 -6.37
N ARG A 69 9.43 11.18 -6.47
CA ARG A 69 9.83 12.41 -5.75
C ARG A 69 8.78 13.50 -5.86
N LEU A 70 8.38 13.87 -7.08
CA LEU A 70 7.44 14.97 -7.33
C LEU A 70 6.04 14.73 -6.75
N LYS A 71 5.58 13.47 -6.66
CA LYS A 71 4.28 13.17 -6.05
C LYS A 71 4.35 13.29 -4.54
N ARG A 72 5.44 12.80 -3.95
CA ARG A 72 5.66 12.81 -2.50
C ARG A 72 5.95 14.21 -1.97
N GLU A 73 6.76 14.99 -2.69
CA GLU A 73 6.99 16.41 -2.40
C GLU A 73 5.67 17.20 -2.42
N LYS A 74 4.82 16.99 -3.44
CA LYS A 74 3.48 17.62 -3.49
C LYS A 74 2.55 17.20 -2.36
N HIS A 75 2.59 15.92 -1.98
CA HIS A 75 1.80 15.39 -0.87
C HIS A 75 2.27 15.97 0.47
N PHE A 76 3.58 16.15 0.64
CA PHE A 76 4.16 16.71 1.84
C PHE A 76 3.75 18.18 2.03
N HIS A 77 3.79 18.96 0.95
CA HIS A 77 3.53 20.41 0.92
C HIS A 77 2.06 20.79 0.65
N ASN A 78 1.11 19.84 0.75
CA ASN A 78 -0.33 20.07 0.50
C ASN A 78 -0.65 20.95 -0.75
N ASN A 79 0.10 20.78 -1.83
CA ASN A 79 0.16 21.62 -3.04
C ASN A 79 0.60 23.09 -2.85
N ASP A 80 0.10 23.81 -1.85
CA ASP A 80 0.22 25.29 -1.75
C ASP A 80 1.09 25.79 -0.59
N ASP A 81 1.45 24.95 0.38
CA ASP A 81 2.33 25.35 1.47
C ASP A 81 3.79 25.19 1.04
N ASP A 82 4.59 26.25 1.12
CA ASP A 82 5.99 26.21 0.71
C ASP A 82 6.95 25.77 1.83
N SER A 83 6.44 25.72 3.07
CA SER A 83 7.20 25.46 4.29
C SER A 83 6.37 24.66 5.29
N ILE A 84 6.91 23.60 5.89
CA ILE A 84 6.20 22.72 6.84
C ILE A 84 6.79 22.86 8.24
N THR A 85 5.96 23.23 9.22
CA THR A 85 6.40 23.35 10.61
C THR A 85 6.29 22.01 11.36
N VAL A 86 6.88 21.93 12.56
CA VAL A 86 6.75 20.78 13.46
C VAL A 86 5.28 20.50 13.80
N ASP A 87 4.49 21.55 13.98
CA ASP A 87 3.07 21.45 14.32
C ASP A 87 2.25 20.90 13.15
N ASP A 88 2.54 21.33 11.91
CA ASP A 88 1.87 20.82 10.72
C ASP A 88 2.16 19.33 10.51
N LEU A 89 3.41 18.90 10.76
CA LEU A 89 3.80 17.51 10.68
C LEU A 89 3.11 16.66 11.76
N TRP A 90 3.00 17.18 12.98
CA TRP A 90 2.25 16.53 14.06
C TRP A 90 0.76 16.40 13.74
N ASP A 91 0.13 17.46 13.24
CA ASP A 91 -1.29 17.46 12.92
C ASP A 91 -1.60 16.49 11.77
N THR A 92 -0.72 16.45 10.75
CA THR A 92 -0.80 15.47 9.65
C THR A 92 -0.71 14.05 10.18
N TRP A 93 0.26 13.76 11.06
CA TRP A 93 0.39 12.45 11.70
C TRP A 93 -0.79 12.12 12.62
N PHE A 94 -1.32 13.10 13.34
CA PHE A 94 -2.42 12.91 14.27
C PHE A 94 -3.71 12.47 13.57
N VAL A 95 -3.96 13.01 12.37
CA VAL A 95 -5.09 12.68 11.50
C VAL A 95 -4.89 11.36 10.75
N SER A 96 -3.64 10.91 10.58
CA SER A 96 -3.30 9.69 9.85
C SER A 96 -3.99 8.43 10.40
N GLU A 97 -4.44 7.53 9.51
CA GLU A 97 -5.05 6.26 9.90
C GLU A 97 -4.00 5.30 10.49
N GLU A 98 -2.74 5.51 10.14
CA GLU A 98 -1.57 4.73 10.52
C GLU A 98 -1.28 4.79 12.01
N ARG A 99 -1.65 5.89 12.66
CA ARG A 99 -1.59 6.02 14.12
C ARG A 99 -2.49 5.02 14.84
N TYR A 100 -3.64 4.67 14.26
CA TYR A 100 -4.62 3.76 14.85
C TYR A 100 -4.38 2.28 14.50
N TRP A 101 -3.21 1.95 13.96
CA TRP A 101 -2.90 0.57 13.60
C TRP A 101 -2.80 -0.35 14.82
N ASN A 102 -3.51 -1.47 14.69
CA ASN A 102 -3.42 -2.61 15.61
C ASN A 102 -2.12 -3.39 15.40
N GLU A 103 -1.78 -4.22 16.38
CA GLU A 103 -0.59 -5.09 16.35
C GLU A 103 -0.56 -5.98 15.09
N GLU A 104 -1.72 -6.51 14.68
CA GLU A 104 -1.85 -7.32 13.47
C GLU A 104 -1.45 -6.56 12.19
N ARG A 105 -1.85 -5.28 12.09
CA ARG A 105 -1.52 -4.42 10.94
C ARG A 105 -0.05 -4.08 10.90
N ILE A 106 0.55 -3.81 12.06
CA ILE A 106 2.00 -3.58 12.17
C ILE A 106 2.79 -4.85 11.77
N VAL A 107 2.32 -6.04 12.16
CA VAL A 107 2.92 -7.32 11.77
C VAL A 107 2.80 -7.57 10.27
N GLU A 108 1.63 -7.28 9.69
CA GLU A 108 1.41 -7.37 8.25
C GLU A 108 2.34 -6.42 7.49
N TRP A 109 2.47 -5.18 7.94
CA TRP A 109 3.39 -4.20 7.38
C TRP A 109 4.85 -4.68 7.44
N LEU A 110 5.29 -5.19 8.59
CA LEU A 110 6.66 -5.68 8.76
C LEU A 110 6.96 -6.87 7.82
N THR A 111 5.97 -7.74 7.61
CA THR A 111 6.11 -8.92 6.76
C THR A 111 6.05 -8.57 5.27
N ASN A 112 5.07 -7.77 4.86
CA ASN A 112 4.79 -7.52 3.44
C ASN A 112 5.61 -6.35 2.88
N SER A 113 5.79 -5.29 3.66
CA SER A 113 6.44 -4.05 3.22
C SER A 113 7.92 -4.03 3.58
N VAL A 114 8.25 -4.37 4.83
CA VAL A 114 9.66 -4.41 5.30
C VAL A 114 10.35 -5.72 4.95
N LYS A 115 9.59 -6.81 4.76
CA LYS A 115 10.10 -8.17 4.47
C LYS A 115 11.03 -8.71 5.56
N LEU A 116 10.67 -8.48 6.82
CA LEU A 116 11.42 -8.96 8.00
C LEU A 116 10.51 -9.73 8.97
N PRO A 117 9.97 -10.90 8.57
CA PRO A 117 9.05 -11.68 9.42
C PRO A 117 9.71 -12.20 10.70
N GLN A 118 11.04 -12.28 10.73
CA GLN A 118 11.80 -12.80 11.87
C GLN A 118 11.65 -11.99 13.17
N TYR A 119 11.24 -10.70 13.09
CA TYR A 119 11.08 -9.85 14.26
C TYR A 119 9.63 -9.76 14.75
N VAL A 120 8.67 -10.38 14.04
CA VAL A 120 7.25 -10.45 14.44
C VAL A 120 7.05 -10.86 15.91
N PRO A 121 7.68 -11.91 16.45
CA PRO A 121 7.47 -12.28 17.86
C PRO A 121 7.93 -11.19 18.84
N ASN A 122 8.94 -10.39 18.47
CA ASN A 122 9.43 -9.30 19.32
C ASN A 122 8.44 -8.14 19.34
N LEU A 123 7.82 -7.81 18.20
CA LEU A 123 6.79 -6.77 18.12
C LEU A 123 5.54 -7.15 18.92
N LEU A 124 5.11 -8.41 18.81
CA LEU A 124 3.97 -8.94 19.56
C LEU A 124 4.26 -8.92 21.08
N LYS A 125 5.46 -9.33 21.49
CA LYS A 125 5.86 -9.30 22.91
C LYS A 125 5.91 -7.88 23.48
N ALA A 126 6.32 -6.92 22.66
CA ALA A 126 6.40 -5.51 23.05
C ALA A 126 5.07 -4.75 22.88
N HIS A 127 4.00 -5.40 22.43
CA HIS A 127 2.68 -4.80 22.18
C HIS A 127 2.74 -3.51 21.34
N VAL A 128 3.53 -3.58 20.27
CA VAL A 128 3.80 -2.43 19.41
C VAL A 128 2.58 -2.09 18.56
N LYS A 129 2.09 -0.86 18.73
CA LYS A 129 0.98 -0.26 17.97
C LYS A 129 1.45 0.82 17.00
N GLY A 130 0.54 1.29 16.15
CA GLY A 130 0.76 2.39 15.19
C GLY A 130 1.34 3.67 15.83
N MET A 131 0.94 4.00 17.05
CA MET A 131 1.45 5.17 17.79
C MET A 131 2.98 5.21 17.95
N HIS A 132 3.66 4.05 17.91
CA HIS A 132 5.12 3.99 18.06
C HIS A 132 5.88 4.10 16.74
N LEU A 133 5.19 4.22 15.60
CA LEU A 133 5.84 4.34 14.29
C LEU A 133 6.79 5.54 14.19
N PRO A 134 6.46 6.75 14.71
CA PRO A 134 7.40 7.88 14.71
C PRO A 134 8.67 7.57 15.52
N GLN A 135 8.56 6.85 16.63
CA GLN A 135 9.70 6.43 17.44
C GLN A 135 10.60 5.44 16.69
N MET A 136 10.03 4.60 15.82
CA MET A 136 10.78 3.68 14.96
C MET A 136 11.46 4.36 13.77
N ALA A 137 10.92 5.49 13.33
CA ALA A 137 11.46 6.29 12.24
C ALA A 137 12.72 7.11 12.63
N LEU A 138 13.01 7.23 13.94
CA LEU A 138 14.18 7.95 14.43
C LEU A 138 15.51 7.28 14.06
N ASN A 139 16.48 8.10 13.64
CA ASN A 139 17.84 7.67 13.30
C ASN A 139 18.66 7.15 14.49
N SER A 140 18.30 7.58 15.70
CA SER A 140 18.95 7.09 16.93
C SER A 140 18.82 5.57 17.09
N GLY A 141 17.77 4.95 16.52
CA GLY A 141 17.55 3.50 16.55
C GLY A 141 17.42 2.92 17.97
N THR A 142 17.27 3.76 18.98
CA THR A 142 17.22 3.39 20.40
C THR A 142 15.99 2.55 20.70
N TYR A 143 14.84 2.93 20.14
CA TYR A 143 13.59 2.17 20.24
C TYR A 143 13.75 0.75 19.64
N LEU A 144 14.24 0.66 18.39
CA LEU A 144 14.45 -0.62 17.70
C LEU A 144 15.48 -1.53 18.40
N SER A 145 16.51 -0.92 19.00
CA SER A 145 17.58 -1.66 19.69
C SER A 145 17.17 -2.11 21.10
N ASN A 146 16.61 -1.20 21.91
CA ASN A 146 16.35 -1.44 23.32
C ASN A 146 15.02 -2.16 23.56
N ILE A 147 13.98 -1.82 22.80
CA ILE A 147 12.63 -2.38 22.99
C ILE A 147 12.44 -3.62 22.12
N LEU A 148 12.83 -3.54 20.84
CA LEU A 148 12.64 -4.63 19.88
C LEU A 148 13.82 -5.61 19.81
N GLY A 149 14.95 -5.29 20.45
CA GLY A 149 16.12 -6.16 20.52
C GLY A 149 16.85 -6.35 19.20
N ILE A 150 16.63 -5.47 18.21
CA ILE A 150 17.20 -5.59 16.87
C ILE A 150 18.63 -5.04 16.90
N ARG A 151 19.62 -5.93 16.98
CA ARG A 151 21.04 -5.56 17.02
C ARG A 151 21.64 -5.29 15.63
N ASN A 152 21.04 -5.84 14.57
CA ASN A 152 21.56 -5.69 13.22
C ASN A 152 21.26 -4.28 12.67
N TYR A 153 22.31 -3.52 12.35
CA TYR A 153 22.21 -2.17 11.81
C TYR A 153 21.40 -2.10 10.52
N VAL A 154 21.62 -3.01 9.57
CA VAL A 154 20.93 -3.02 8.26
C VAL A 154 19.42 -3.18 8.43
N HIS A 155 19.01 -4.06 9.34
CA HIS A 155 17.58 -4.30 9.60
C HIS A 155 16.93 -3.10 10.29
N ARG A 156 17.65 -2.45 11.22
CA ARG A 156 17.16 -1.23 11.87
C ARG A 156 16.97 -0.11 10.86
N GLN A 157 17.99 0.18 10.05
CA GLN A 157 17.92 1.23 9.03
C GLN A 157 16.79 0.97 8.04
N LYS A 158 16.56 -0.29 7.65
CA LYS A 158 15.45 -0.66 6.76
C LYS A 158 14.08 -0.40 7.39
N ILE A 159 13.89 -0.79 8.66
CA ILE A 159 12.64 -0.52 9.40
C ILE A 159 12.44 0.98 9.55
N GLN A 160 13.50 1.70 9.92
CA GLN A 160 13.50 3.14 10.10
C GLN A 160 13.05 3.86 8.82
N LEU A 161 13.71 3.60 7.68
CA LEU A 161 13.35 4.21 6.40
C LEU A 161 11.90 3.90 6.01
N LYS A 162 11.41 2.70 6.30
CA LYS A 162 10.02 2.30 6.00
C LYS A 162 9.00 2.90 6.96
N ALA A 163 9.35 3.08 8.23
CA ALA A 163 8.51 3.76 9.21
C ALA A 163 8.44 5.26 8.90
N LEU A 164 9.57 5.85 8.53
CA LEU A 164 9.67 7.24 8.12
C LEU A 164 8.84 7.52 6.86
N ASP A 165 8.90 6.63 5.87
CA ASP A 165 8.03 6.67 4.68
C ASP A 165 6.54 6.75 5.08
N ILE A 166 6.10 5.92 6.02
CA ILE A 166 4.72 5.90 6.49
C ILE A 166 4.36 7.18 7.25
N VAL A 167 5.23 7.65 8.14
CA VAL A 167 4.93 8.83 8.96
C VAL A 167 4.82 10.08 8.10
N LEU A 168 5.64 10.22 7.06
CA LEU A 168 5.64 11.40 6.19
C LEU A 168 4.63 11.34 5.04
N PHE A 169 4.39 10.16 4.47
CA PHE A 169 3.58 10.02 3.24
C PHE A 169 2.36 9.12 3.39
N GLY A 170 2.17 8.49 4.55
CA GLY A 170 1.14 7.49 4.77
C GLY A 170 1.50 6.12 4.18
N TYR A 171 0.65 5.15 4.47
CA TYR A 171 0.84 3.77 4.03
C TYR A 171 0.20 3.50 2.68
N ILE A 172 1.04 3.22 1.69
CA ILE A 172 0.59 2.72 0.38
C ILE A 172 0.81 1.20 0.36
N ASP A 173 -0.29 0.43 0.39
CA ASP A 173 -0.22 -1.03 0.23
C ASP A 173 0.16 -1.40 -1.21
N THR A 174 1.45 -1.59 -1.44
CA THR A 174 2.01 -1.94 -2.76
C THR A 174 2.20 -3.44 -2.94
N SER A 175 2.01 -4.27 -1.91
CA SER A 175 2.81 -5.49 -1.82
C SER A 175 2.19 -6.79 -2.32
N SER A 176 0.87 -6.96 -2.31
CA SER A 176 0.28 -8.25 -2.75
C SER A 176 -0.97 -8.08 -3.62
N ARG A 177 -1.98 -7.37 -3.12
CA ARG A 177 -3.27 -7.25 -3.82
C ARG A 177 -3.15 -6.62 -5.20
N LEU A 178 -2.34 -5.57 -5.35
CA LEU A 178 -2.13 -4.95 -6.66
C LEU A 178 -1.40 -5.90 -7.64
N LYS A 179 -0.42 -6.67 -7.16
CA LYS A 179 0.29 -7.65 -8.00
C LYS A 179 -0.66 -8.77 -8.41
N ASP A 180 -1.51 -9.24 -7.51
CA ASP A 180 -2.49 -10.29 -7.77
C ASP A 180 -3.59 -9.80 -8.72
N ILE A 181 -4.03 -8.54 -8.61
CA ILE A 181 -4.97 -7.90 -9.54
C ILE A 181 -4.35 -7.77 -10.93
N VAL A 182 -3.11 -7.29 -11.03
CA VAL A 182 -2.40 -7.18 -12.32
C VAL A 182 -2.20 -8.57 -12.93
N LEU A 183 -1.83 -9.56 -12.12
CA LEU A 183 -1.69 -10.95 -12.56
C LEU A 183 -3.02 -11.51 -13.05
N ALA A 184 -4.12 -11.27 -12.33
CA ALA A 184 -5.46 -11.69 -12.73
C ALA A 184 -5.88 -11.06 -14.07
N ILE A 185 -5.63 -9.77 -14.25
CA ILE A 185 -5.89 -9.06 -15.52
C ILE A 185 -5.07 -9.67 -16.67
N LEU A 186 -3.80 -9.99 -16.43
CA LEU A 186 -2.93 -10.64 -17.44
C LEU A 186 -3.47 -12.02 -17.85
N VAL A 187 -3.89 -12.83 -16.87
CA VAL A 187 -4.46 -14.17 -17.11
C VAL A 187 -5.78 -14.07 -17.88
N VAL A 188 -6.62 -13.09 -17.56
CA VAL A 188 -7.87 -12.81 -18.31
C VAL A 188 -7.57 -12.40 -19.74
N ALA A 189 -6.59 -11.52 -19.97
CA ALA A 189 -6.18 -11.11 -21.31
C ALA A 189 -5.67 -12.30 -22.14
N LEU A 190 -4.83 -13.16 -21.56
CA LEU A 190 -4.32 -14.35 -22.24
C LEU A 190 -5.43 -15.35 -22.57
N SER A 191 -6.37 -15.57 -21.65
CA SER A 191 -7.50 -16.47 -21.89
C SER A 191 -8.43 -15.96 -22.99
N ILE A 192 -8.65 -14.64 -23.08
CA ILE A 192 -9.39 -14.02 -24.19
C ILE A 192 -8.66 -14.25 -25.52
N VAL A 193 -7.34 -14.02 -25.58
CA VAL A 193 -6.53 -14.23 -26.79
C VAL A 193 -6.60 -15.70 -27.24
N ILE A 194 -6.46 -16.65 -26.31
CA ILE A 194 -6.54 -18.08 -26.60
C ILE A 194 -7.95 -18.43 -27.11
N TYR A 195 -9.00 -17.88 -26.51
CA TYR A 195 -10.39 -18.10 -26.95
C TYR A 195 -10.62 -17.62 -28.38
N PHE A 196 -10.16 -16.41 -28.72
CA PHE A 196 -10.24 -15.90 -30.09
C PHE A 196 -9.43 -16.76 -31.08
N PHE A 197 -8.24 -17.22 -30.68
CA PHE A 197 -7.42 -18.08 -31.53
C PHE A 197 -8.08 -19.44 -31.80
N ARG A 198 -8.69 -20.04 -30.77
CA ARG A 198 -9.50 -21.27 -30.89
C ARG A 198 -10.69 -21.05 -31.80
N GLN A 199 -11.41 -19.94 -31.65
CA GLN A 199 -12.56 -19.62 -32.49
C GLN A 199 -12.15 -19.48 -33.97
N LYS A 200 -11.02 -18.82 -34.26
CA LYS A 200 -10.47 -18.72 -35.62
C LYS A 200 -10.11 -20.09 -36.19
N GLN A 201 -9.46 -20.94 -35.40
CA GLN A 201 -9.12 -22.28 -35.87
C GLN A 201 -10.35 -23.17 -36.13
N ILE A 202 -11.38 -23.07 -35.29
CA ILE A 202 -12.63 -23.83 -35.50
C ILE A 202 -13.33 -23.35 -36.78
N LYS A 203 -13.42 -22.04 -37.00
CA LYS A 203 -14.02 -21.48 -38.23
C LYS A 203 -13.27 -21.94 -39.49
N ALA A 204 -11.93 -21.89 -39.46
CA ALA A 204 -11.11 -22.35 -40.58
C ALA A 204 -11.31 -23.84 -40.90
N LYS A 205 -11.49 -24.69 -39.88
CA LYS A 205 -11.78 -26.13 -40.09
C LYS A 205 -13.14 -26.35 -40.75
N ILE A 206 -14.17 -25.61 -40.31
CA ILE A 206 -15.52 -25.73 -40.87
C ILE A 206 -15.54 -25.34 -42.35
N GLU A 207 -14.84 -24.28 -42.75
CA GLU A 207 -14.72 -23.88 -44.16
C GLU A 207 -14.02 -24.94 -45.02
N MET A 208 -12.95 -25.56 -44.50
CA MET A 208 -12.25 -26.64 -45.19
C MET A 208 -13.13 -27.89 -45.35
N ASP A 209 -13.91 -28.26 -44.34
CA ASP A 209 -14.83 -29.38 -44.42
C ASP A 209 -15.92 -29.14 -45.47
N GLN A 210 -16.49 -27.93 -45.51
CA GLN A 210 -17.48 -27.53 -46.52
C GLN A 210 -16.91 -27.58 -47.94
N LEU A 211 -15.70 -27.04 -48.15
CA LEU A 211 -15.03 -27.06 -49.44
C LEU A 211 -14.69 -28.49 -49.89
N SER A 212 -14.24 -29.35 -48.96
CA SER A 212 -13.96 -30.76 -49.26
C SER A 212 -15.23 -31.53 -49.68
N ALA A 213 -16.36 -31.24 -49.02
CA ALA A 213 -17.65 -31.84 -49.37
C ALA A 213 -18.14 -31.39 -50.74
N GLN A 214 -17.98 -30.10 -51.08
CA GLN A 214 -18.31 -29.57 -52.40
C GLN A 214 -17.44 -30.19 -53.51
N LEU A 215 -16.13 -30.33 -53.30
CA LEU A 215 -15.22 -30.98 -54.24
C LEU A 215 -15.58 -32.47 -54.46
N GLY A 216 -15.97 -33.17 -53.39
CA GLY A 216 -16.41 -34.57 -53.48
C GLY A 216 -17.68 -34.73 -54.31
N GLN A 217 -18.66 -33.83 -54.15
CA GLN A 217 -19.88 -33.84 -54.95
C GLN A 217 -19.60 -33.60 -56.44
N ILE A 218 -18.77 -32.60 -56.77
CA ILE A 218 -18.39 -32.32 -58.17
C ILE A 218 -17.72 -33.55 -58.80
N ARG A 219 -16.78 -34.18 -58.09
CA ARG A 219 -16.08 -35.38 -58.59
C ARG A 219 -17.03 -36.55 -58.83
N SER A 220 -18.04 -36.73 -57.98
CA SER A 220 -19.05 -37.78 -58.16
C SER A 220 -19.96 -37.52 -59.38
N LEU A 221 -20.28 -36.25 -59.65
CA LEU A 221 -21.05 -35.84 -60.82
C LEU A 221 -20.26 -36.06 -62.11
N GLU A 222 -18.97 -35.70 -62.13
CA GLU A 222 -18.08 -36.00 -63.26
C GLU A 222 -18.06 -37.50 -63.57
N LEU A 223 -17.86 -38.36 -62.57
CA LEU A 223 -17.84 -39.81 -62.76
C LEU A 223 -19.17 -40.35 -63.29
N SER A 224 -20.31 -39.83 -62.80
CA SER A 224 -21.64 -40.23 -63.28
C SER A 224 -21.88 -39.81 -64.73
N MET A 225 -21.40 -38.63 -65.14
CA MET A 225 -21.48 -38.15 -66.53
C MET A 225 -20.59 -38.99 -67.46
N TYR A 226 -19.36 -39.32 -67.05
CA TYR A 226 -18.51 -40.23 -67.81
C TYR A 226 -19.17 -41.60 -67.99
N PHE A 227 -19.81 -42.14 -66.95
CA PHE A 227 -20.51 -43.43 -67.03
C PHE A 227 -21.74 -43.38 -67.94
N THR A 228 -22.48 -42.26 -67.96
CA THR A 228 -23.67 -42.07 -68.81
C THR A 228 -23.30 -41.79 -70.27
N SER A 229 -22.10 -41.26 -70.52
CA SER A 229 -21.54 -41.04 -71.87
C SER A 229 -20.99 -42.32 -72.52
N LEU A 230 -20.80 -43.39 -71.75
CA LEU A 230 -20.22 -44.67 -72.18
C LEU A 230 -21.26 -45.78 -72.38
N ASN A 231 -22.55 -45.46 -72.19
CA ASN A 231 -23.70 -46.35 -72.34
C ASN A 231 -24.67 -45.75 -73.36
#